data_AF-A0AAU2JA96-F1
#
_entry.id   AF-A0AAU2JA96-F1
#
_cell.length_a   1.000
_cell.length_b   1.000
_cell.length_c   1.000
_cell.angle_alpha   90.00
_cell.angle_beta   90.00
_cell.angle_gamma   90.00
#
_symmetry.space_group_name_H-M   'P 1'
#
loop_
_entity.id
_entity.type
_entity.pdbx_description
1 polymer ?
#
loop_
_entity_poly.entity_id
_entity_poly.type
_entity_poly.pdbx_seq_one_letter_code
_entity_poly.pdbx_strand_id
1 'polypeptide(L)'
;MTNPGQSTPWGKIPIPSEGKTPDVPVDLASVADPLDTLLKNVIGGSTAPTGPLSPTLIEASASIGSLNSTQSAQQADITTMQGQISALSATPWAVGTSRTSLFTLAGNVKTPTLVHSYQVPPFTQRRLLVAWANIAVGWTDGTTSAVRARLQLRGDGATTYVDRNQHIQTGTDQSHTLFFVETVEAGKSVRVGLAVDIYGTATSAKSIQTQEVDPRIYLIALPWTGSTVPYLPII
;
A
#
# COMPACT_ATOMS: atom_id res chain seq x y z
N MET A 1 15.03 -24.16 -13.95
CA MET A 1 15.98 -23.17 -14.48
C MET A 1 15.58 -22.87 -15.92
N THR A 2 14.99 -21.71 -16.17
CA THR A 2 14.62 -21.24 -17.53
C THR A 2 15.84 -20.58 -18.18
N ASN A 3 16.15 -20.97 -19.42
CA ASN A 3 17.30 -20.45 -20.17
C ASN A 3 17.19 -18.92 -20.40
N PRO A 4 18.23 -18.13 -20.06
CA PRO A 4 18.29 -16.71 -20.39
C PRO A 4 18.66 -16.55 -21.87
N GLY A 5 17.66 -16.27 -22.72
CA GLY A 5 17.91 -16.05 -24.15
C GLY A 5 16.72 -16.17 -25.08
N GLN A 6 15.56 -16.65 -24.63
CA GLN A 6 14.36 -16.63 -25.47
C GLN A 6 13.72 -15.23 -25.45
N SER A 7 13.94 -14.47 -26.52
CA SER A 7 13.19 -13.25 -26.80
C SER A 7 11.71 -13.62 -26.90
N THR A 8 10.88 -13.08 -26.01
CA THR A 8 9.43 -13.22 -26.12
C THR A 8 8.94 -12.42 -27.34
N PRO A 9 7.93 -12.92 -28.09
CA PRO A 9 7.39 -12.23 -29.28
C PRO A 9 6.91 -10.79 -29.00
N TRP A 10 6.66 -10.49 -27.73
CA TRP A 10 6.13 -9.23 -27.23
C TRP A 10 7.16 -8.11 -27.10
N GLY A 11 8.47 -8.41 -27.10
CA GLY A 11 9.53 -7.42 -26.86
C GLY A 11 9.78 -6.41 -27.98
N LYS A 12 9.09 -6.53 -29.13
CA LYS A 12 9.28 -5.67 -30.31
C LYS A 12 8.05 -4.86 -30.71
N ILE A 13 6.96 -4.91 -29.95
CA ILE A 13 5.77 -4.10 -30.26
C ILE A 13 6.00 -2.70 -29.67
N PRO A 14 6.05 -1.63 -30.50
CA PRO A 14 6.16 -0.27 -30.00
C PRO A 14 4.93 0.04 -29.15
N ILE A 15 5.15 0.45 -27.90
CA ILE A 15 4.07 0.93 -27.04
C ILE A 15 3.65 2.31 -27.59
N PRO A 16 2.40 2.51 -28.05
CA PRO A 16 1.95 3.81 -28.50
C PRO A 16 1.95 4.78 -27.31
N SER A 17 2.41 6.01 -27.52
CA SER A 17 2.26 7.05 -26.50
C SER A 17 0.78 7.33 -26.27
N GLU A 18 0.40 7.51 -25.00
CA GLU A 18 -0.98 7.70 -24.56
C GLU A 18 -1.74 8.72 -25.43
N GLY A 19 -2.90 8.32 -25.94
CA GLY A 19 -3.83 9.20 -26.65
C GLY A 19 -3.82 9.16 -28.18
N LYS A 20 -2.96 8.36 -28.82
CA LYS A 20 -3.12 8.04 -30.25
C LYS A 20 -3.73 6.64 -30.41
N THR A 21 -4.88 6.55 -31.06
CA THR A 21 -5.33 5.30 -31.69
C THR A 21 -4.16 4.78 -32.54
N PRO A 22 -3.80 3.48 -32.44
CA PRO A 22 -2.77 2.93 -33.31
C PRO A 22 -3.18 3.26 -34.75
N ASP A 23 -2.31 3.95 -35.48
CA ASP A 23 -2.37 3.93 -36.94
C ASP A 23 -2.05 2.48 -37.31
N VAL A 24 -3.08 1.63 -37.30
CA VAL A 24 -3.03 0.37 -38.01
C VAL A 24 -3.07 0.81 -39.45
N PRO A 25 -2.01 0.63 -40.25
CA PRO A 25 -2.16 0.65 -41.69
C PRO A 25 -3.00 -0.59 -41.98
N VAL A 26 -4.32 -0.46 -41.90
CA VAL A 26 -5.21 -1.49 -42.41
C VAL A 26 -5.14 -1.30 -43.90
N ASP A 27 -4.09 -1.82 -44.50
CA ASP A 27 -4.17 -2.21 -45.90
C ASP A 27 -5.17 -3.38 -45.95
N LEU A 28 -6.47 -3.05 -45.92
CA LEU A 28 -7.54 -4.01 -46.07
C LEU A 28 -7.36 -4.80 -47.37
N ALA A 29 -6.62 -4.27 -48.37
CA ALA A 29 -6.29 -4.99 -49.59
C ALA A 29 -5.28 -6.13 -49.33
N SER A 30 -4.28 -5.92 -48.46
CA SER A 30 -3.31 -6.98 -48.10
C SER A 30 -3.91 -8.10 -47.25
N VAL A 31 -5.02 -7.84 -46.56
CA VAL A 31 -5.80 -8.86 -45.82
C VAL A 31 -6.90 -9.47 -46.69
N ALA A 32 -7.39 -8.73 -47.68
CA ALA A 32 -8.34 -9.22 -48.67
C ALA A 32 -7.71 -10.28 -49.58
N ASP A 33 -6.44 -10.14 -49.99
CA ASP A 33 -5.81 -11.08 -50.92
C ASP A 33 -5.76 -12.54 -50.40
N PRO A 34 -5.35 -12.83 -49.15
CA PRO A 34 -5.40 -14.19 -48.62
C PRO A 34 -6.83 -14.73 -48.46
N LEU A 35 -7.78 -13.87 -48.11
CA LEU A 35 -9.18 -14.23 -47.84
C LEU A 35 -9.97 -14.43 -49.13
N ASP A 36 -9.69 -13.64 -50.15
CA ASP A 36 -10.20 -13.74 -51.52
C ASP A 36 -9.58 -14.93 -52.24
N THR A 37 -8.30 -15.24 -51.99
CA THR A 37 -7.66 -16.49 -52.45
C THR A 37 -8.30 -17.72 -51.80
N LEU A 38 -8.61 -17.66 -50.51
CA LEU A 38 -9.32 -18.75 -49.80
C LEU A 38 -10.74 -18.93 -50.35
N LEU A 39 -11.49 -17.84 -50.56
CA LEU A 39 -12.86 -17.89 -51.08
C LEU A 39 -12.89 -18.30 -52.55
N LYS A 40 -11.94 -17.87 -53.38
CA LYS A 40 -11.80 -18.35 -54.77
C LYS A 40 -11.46 -19.84 -54.82
N ASN A 41 -10.64 -20.35 -53.90
CA ASN A 41 -10.34 -21.78 -53.79
C ASN A 41 -11.51 -22.61 -53.25
N VAL A 42 -12.41 -22.02 -52.44
CA VAL A 42 -13.55 -22.72 -51.83
C VAL A 42 -14.84 -22.61 -52.68
N ILE A 43 -15.04 -21.51 -53.39
CA ILE A 43 -16.31 -21.17 -54.08
C ILE A 43 -16.12 -21.12 -55.61
N GLY A 44 -14.92 -20.82 -56.10
CA GLY A 44 -14.61 -20.57 -57.51
C GLY A 44 -14.08 -21.79 -58.28
N GLY A 45 -14.87 -22.85 -58.38
CA GLY A 45 -14.86 -23.78 -59.52
C GLY A 45 -13.51 -24.22 -60.13
N SER A 46 -12.83 -25.16 -59.46
CA SER A 46 -12.35 -26.38 -60.12
C SER A 46 -12.18 -27.43 -59.04
N THR A 47 -13.22 -28.24 -58.85
CA THR A 47 -13.35 -29.30 -57.82
C THR A 47 -13.06 -28.80 -56.41
N ALA A 48 -14.11 -28.60 -55.60
CA ALA A 48 -13.97 -28.56 -54.16
C ALA A 48 -12.99 -29.68 -53.74
N PRO A 49 -11.98 -29.43 -52.89
CA PRO A 49 -11.13 -30.50 -52.41
C PRO A 49 -12.04 -31.56 -51.79
N THR A 50 -12.25 -32.66 -52.50
CA THR A 50 -12.98 -33.83 -51.99
C THR A 50 -12.10 -34.61 -51.01
N GLY A 51 -10.85 -34.20 -50.84
CA GLY A 51 -9.93 -34.68 -49.82
C GLY A 51 -10.01 -33.82 -48.55
N PRO A 52 -9.77 -34.42 -47.38
CA PRO A 52 -9.87 -33.73 -46.10
C PRO A 52 -9.00 -32.47 -46.10
N LEU A 53 -9.51 -31.40 -45.47
CA LEU A 53 -8.72 -30.19 -45.14
C LEU A 53 -7.35 -30.63 -44.63
N SER A 54 -6.27 -30.01 -45.12
CA SER A 54 -4.91 -30.45 -44.78
C SER A 54 -4.74 -30.54 -43.27
N PRO A 55 -4.04 -31.56 -42.72
CA PRO A 55 -3.90 -31.78 -41.28
C PRO A 55 -3.54 -30.51 -40.49
N THR A 56 -2.74 -29.64 -41.09
CA THR A 56 -2.31 -28.34 -40.57
C THR A 56 -3.45 -27.36 -40.24
N LEU A 57 -4.52 -27.27 -41.04
CA LEU A 57 -5.65 -26.38 -40.79
C LEU A 57 -6.55 -26.91 -39.66
N ILE A 58 -6.72 -28.22 -39.59
CA ILE A 58 -7.46 -28.90 -38.52
C ILE A 58 -6.71 -28.73 -37.19
N GLU A 59 -5.40 -28.96 -37.18
CA GLU A 59 -4.51 -28.75 -36.04
C GLU A 59 -4.48 -27.29 -35.57
N ALA A 60 -4.45 -26.33 -36.50
CA ALA A 60 -4.55 -24.91 -36.18
C ALA A 60 -5.90 -24.57 -35.52
N SER A 61 -7.01 -25.10 -36.02
CA SER A 61 -8.33 -24.87 -35.43
C SER A 61 -8.46 -25.46 -34.01
N ALA A 62 -7.90 -26.66 -33.79
CA ALA A 62 -7.87 -27.29 -32.48
C ALA A 62 -6.98 -26.51 -31.49
N SER A 63 -5.86 -25.98 -31.98
CA SER A 63 -4.96 -25.13 -31.21
C SER A 63 -5.63 -23.80 -30.81
N ILE A 64 -6.34 -23.15 -31.74
CA ILE A 64 -7.12 -21.93 -31.47
C ILE A 64 -8.23 -22.20 -30.45
N GLY A 65 -8.97 -23.31 -30.57
CA GLY A 65 -9.98 -23.70 -29.58
C GLY A 65 -9.40 -23.91 -28.18
N SER A 66 -8.22 -24.52 -28.11
CA SER A 66 -7.49 -24.73 -26.85
C SER A 66 -6.99 -23.42 -26.25
N LEU A 67 -6.48 -22.50 -27.07
CA LEU A 67 -6.07 -21.15 -26.65
C LEU A 67 -7.25 -20.34 -26.13
N ASN A 68 -8.39 -20.34 -26.83
CA ASN A 68 -9.59 -19.64 -26.38
C ASN A 68 -10.11 -20.18 -25.05
N SER A 69 -10.07 -21.50 -24.86
CA SER A 69 -10.44 -22.14 -23.59
C SER A 69 -9.48 -21.73 -22.46
N THR A 70 -8.18 -21.71 -22.76
CA THR A 70 -7.14 -21.26 -21.81
C THR A 70 -7.32 -19.78 -21.45
N GLN A 71 -7.57 -18.91 -22.42
CA GLN A 71 -7.81 -17.49 -22.20
C GLN A 71 -9.06 -17.26 -21.35
N SER A 72 -10.13 -18.01 -21.61
CA SER A 72 -11.37 -17.92 -20.83
C SER A 72 -11.14 -18.34 -19.37
N ALA A 73 -10.37 -19.40 -19.15
CA ALA A 73 -9.97 -19.84 -17.81
C ALA A 73 -9.12 -18.77 -17.10
N GLN A 74 -8.10 -18.23 -17.77
CA GLN A 74 -7.26 -17.16 -17.22
C GLN A 74 -8.06 -15.90 -16.86
N GLN A 75 -9.07 -15.54 -17.67
CA GLN A 75 -9.94 -14.39 -17.38
C GLN A 75 -10.81 -14.63 -16.14
N ALA A 76 -11.30 -15.84 -15.94
CA ALA A 76 -12.03 -16.23 -14.74
C ALA A 76 -11.14 -16.16 -13.49
N ASP A 77 -9.89 -16.63 -13.60
CA ASP A 77 -8.90 -16.58 -12.53
C ASP A 77 -8.56 -15.12 -12.15
N ILE A 78 -8.35 -14.25 -13.14
CA ILE A 78 -8.10 -12.82 -12.92
C ILE A 78 -9.27 -12.17 -12.16
N THR A 79 -10.50 -12.45 -12.58
CA THR A 79 -11.71 -11.92 -11.93
C THR A 79 -11.80 -12.38 -10.47
N THR A 80 -11.47 -13.65 -10.21
CA THR A 80 -11.43 -14.22 -8.86
C THR A 80 -10.36 -13.54 -8.00
N MET A 81 -9.15 -13.37 -8.52
CA MET A 81 -8.07 -12.68 -7.81
C MET A 81 -8.41 -11.22 -7.50
N GLN A 82 -9.05 -10.51 -8.43
CA GLN A 82 -9.53 -9.15 -8.22
C GLN A 82 -10.58 -9.08 -7.08
N GLY A 83 -11.47 -10.07 -6.99
CA GLY A 83 -12.41 -10.22 -5.89
C GLY A 83 -11.71 -10.45 -4.55
N GLN A 84 -10.73 -11.35 -4.50
CA GLN A 84 -9.94 -11.65 -3.30
C GLN A 84 -9.12 -10.43 -2.82
N ILE A 85 -8.48 -9.71 -3.74
CA ILE A 85 -7.75 -8.46 -3.45
C ILE A 85 -8.71 -7.42 -2.87
N SER A 86 -9.88 -7.26 -3.47
CA SER A 86 -10.90 -6.31 -2.99
C SER A 86 -11.34 -6.65 -1.57
N ALA A 87 -11.59 -7.93 -1.28
CA ALA A 87 -11.95 -8.41 0.04
C ALA A 87 -10.83 -8.17 1.07
N LEU A 88 -9.59 -8.53 0.76
CA LEU A 88 -8.42 -8.27 1.62
C LEU A 88 -8.20 -6.78 1.88
N SER A 89 -8.41 -5.96 0.84
CA SER A 89 -8.31 -4.50 0.93
C SER A 89 -9.42 -3.85 1.74
N ALA A 90 -10.45 -4.61 2.12
CA ALA A 90 -11.54 -4.21 3.02
C ALA A 90 -11.43 -4.86 4.40
N THR A 91 -10.47 -5.76 4.64
CA THR A 91 -10.32 -6.39 5.96
C THR A 91 -9.78 -5.36 6.96
N PRO A 92 -10.26 -5.38 8.22
CA PRO A 92 -9.56 -4.75 9.34
C PRO A 92 -8.11 -5.23 9.42
N TRP A 93 -7.19 -4.34 9.73
CA TRP A 93 -5.82 -4.73 10.07
C TRP A 93 -5.45 -4.13 11.42
N ALA A 94 -4.58 -4.82 12.13
CA ALA A 94 -3.99 -4.36 13.37
C ALA A 94 -2.49 -4.61 13.34
N VAL A 95 -1.70 -3.66 13.84
CA VAL A 95 -0.26 -3.82 14.03
C VAL A 95 0.13 -3.29 15.40
N GLY A 96 1.10 -3.93 16.03
CA GLY A 96 1.83 -3.40 17.17
C GLY A 96 3.31 -3.31 16.80
N THR A 97 3.92 -2.16 17.02
CA THR A 97 5.36 -1.99 16.85
C THR A 97 5.98 -1.48 18.13
N SER A 98 7.17 -1.98 18.45
CA SER A 98 7.93 -1.66 19.65
C SER A 98 9.30 -1.14 19.27
N ARG A 99 9.85 -0.21 20.05
CA ARG A 99 11.26 0.16 19.99
C ARG A 99 11.91 -0.13 21.34
N THR A 100 12.96 -0.94 21.35
CA THR A 100 13.66 -1.43 22.56
C THR A 100 14.94 -0.66 22.90
N SER A 101 15.23 0.44 22.20
CA SER A 101 16.46 1.21 22.40
C SER A 101 16.28 2.38 23.37
N LEU A 102 17.29 2.60 24.22
CA LEU A 102 17.42 3.79 25.05
C LEU A 102 17.42 5.05 24.19
N PHE A 103 16.78 6.09 24.69
CA PHE A 103 16.75 7.40 24.05
C PHE A 103 17.24 8.46 25.03
N THR A 104 18.19 9.30 24.60
CA THR A 104 18.69 10.41 25.42
C THR A 104 18.11 11.71 24.91
N LEU A 105 17.48 12.46 25.80
CA LEU A 105 16.93 13.79 25.52
C LEU A 105 17.83 14.84 26.18
N ALA A 106 18.51 15.64 25.36
CA ALA A 106 19.35 16.71 25.90
C ALA A 106 18.48 17.76 26.61
N GLY A 107 18.98 18.28 27.74
CA GLY A 107 18.26 19.17 28.67
C GLY A 107 17.71 20.46 28.03
N ASN A 108 18.31 20.90 26.94
CA ASN A 108 17.91 22.09 26.20
C ASN A 108 16.89 21.82 25.08
N VAL A 109 16.52 20.57 24.81
CA VAL A 109 15.63 20.21 23.70
C VAL A 109 14.17 20.47 24.09
N LYS A 110 13.66 21.64 23.69
CA LYS A 110 12.23 22.02 23.79
C LYS A 110 11.41 21.58 22.59
N THR A 111 12.07 21.11 21.54
CA THR A 111 11.43 20.64 20.31
C THR A 111 11.08 19.15 20.42
N PRO A 112 9.88 18.73 19.99
CA PRO A 112 9.50 17.32 19.94
C PRO A 112 10.52 16.50 19.18
N THR A 113 11.12 15.52 19.85
CA THR A 113 12.01 14.55 19.20
C THR A 113 11.28 13.23 19.03
N LEU A 114 11.28 12.72 17.81
CA LEU A 114 10.58 11.49 17.45
C LEU A 114 11.30 10.28 18.05
N VAL A 115 10.67 9.63 19.03
CA VAL A 115 11.21 8.43 19.68
C VAL A 115 10.71 7.15 19.04
N HIS A 116 9.56 7.16 18.39
CA HIS A 116 9.09 6.03 17.60
C HIS A 116 8.17 6.48 16.48
N SER A 117 8.10 5.72 15.38
CA SER A 117 7.12 5.99 14.34
C SER A 117 6.77 4.76 13.54
N TYR A 118 5.56 4.76 13.00
CA TYR A 118 5.09 3.74 12.09
C TYR A 118 4.46 4.37 10.85
N GLN A 119 4.86 3.89 9.68
CA GLN A 119 4.26 4.27 8.41
C GLN A 119 3.03 3.41 8.14
N VAL A 120 1.87 4.04 8.10
CA VAL A 120 0.64 3.43 7.63
C VAL A 120 0.63 3.52 6.09
N PRO A 121 0.55 2.39 5.38
CA PRO A 121 0.46 2.39 3.93
C PRO A 121 -0.89 2.96 3.47
N PRO A 122 -1.00 3.44 2.22
CA PRO A 122 -2.28 3.87 1.67
C PRO A 122 -3.27 2.71 1.53
N PHE A 123 -4.56 3.02 1.63
CA PHE A 123 -5.65 2.06 1.47
C PHE A 123 -6.49 2.39 0.23
N THR A 124 -7.11 1.39 -0.38
CA THR A 124 -8.06 1.59 -1.51
C THR A 124 -9.36 2.27 -1.07
N GLN A 125 -9.69 2.18 0.21
CA GLN A 125 -10.90 2.72 0.81
C GLN A 125 -10.58 3.58 2.03
N ARG A 126 -11.49 4.49 2.37
CA ARG A 126 -11.40 5.28 3.60
C ARG A 126 -11.38 4.35 4.82
N ARG A 127 -10.54 4.67 5.79
CA ARG A 127 -10.38 3.92 7.03
C ARG A 127 -10.60 4.79 8.26
N LEU A 128 -11.12 4.20 9.32
CA LEU A 128 -11.03 4.74 10.66
C LEU A 128 -9.73 4.23 11.27
N LEU A 129 -8.77 5.14 11.50
CA LEU A 129 -7.50 4.84 12.16
C LEU A 129 -7.66 5.04 13.66
N VAL A 130 -7.46 3.96 14.40
CA VAL A 130 -7.36 3.97 15.85
C VAL A 130 -5.90 3.80 16.20
N ALA A 131 -5.32 4.78 16.86
CA ALA A 131 -3.92 4.74 17.28
C ALA A 131 -3.83 4.86 18.79
N TRP A 132 -3.06 3.96 19.39
CA TRP A 132 -2.67 4.09 20.79
C TRP A 132 -1.16 3.92 20.93
N ALA A 133 -0.60 4.64 21.89
CA ALA A 133 0.78 4.49 22.28
C ALA A 133 0.91 4.37 23.78
N ASN A 134 1.79 3.48 24.21
CA ASN A 134 2.20 3.39 25.60
C ASN A 134 3.66 3.83 25.70
N ILE A 135 3.95 4.62 26.71
CA ILE A 135 5.31 5.04 27.03
C ILE A 135 5.48 4.98 28.55
N ALA A 136 6.41 4.17 29.01
CA ALA A 136 6.95 4.30 30.35
C ALA A 136 8.24 5.11 30.25
N VAL A 137 8.39 6.08 31.13
CA VAL A 137 9.67 6.78 31.24
C VAL A 137 10.16 6.80 32.66
N GLY A 138 11.33 6.20 32.86
CA GLY A 138 12.17 6.38 34.02
C GLY A 138 13.24 7.43 33.74
N TRP A 139 13.32 8.46 34.59
CA TRP A 139 14.31 9.54 34.50
C TRP A 139 15.36 9.42 35.61
N THR A 140 16.62 9.62 35.24
CA THR A 140 17.76 9.55 36.14
C THR A 140 17.82 10.68 37.19
N ASP A 141 17.02 11.75 37.05
CA ASP A 141 16.84 12.79 38.07
C ASP A 141 15.35 13.16 38.27
N GLY A 142 14.94 13.27 39.54
CA GLY A 142 13.53 13.45 39.92
C GLY A 142 13.08 14.89 40.14
N THR A 143 13.96 15.88 40.03
CA THR A 143 13.74 17.15 40.73
C THR A 143 13.53 18.41 39.89
N THR A 144 13.79 18.45 38.56
CA THR A 144 13.77 19.77 37.90
C THR A 144 13.09 19.89 36.54
N SER A 145 12.58 18.84 35.89
CA SER A 145 11.92 19.05 34.58
C SER A 145 10.85 18.03 34.26
N ALA A 146 9.69 18.56 33.87
CA ALA A 146 8.63 17.77 33.31
C ALA A 146 8.99 17.34 31.88
N VAL A 147 8.49 16.19 31.47
CA VAL A 147 8.64 15.72 30.09
C VAL A 147 7.27 15.50 29.51
N ARG A 148 7.10 15.89 28.26
CA ARG A 148 5.87 15.70 27.53
C ARG A 148 6.05 14.62 26.50
N ALA A 149 5.18 13.62 26.54
CA ALA A 149 5.00 12.67 25.46
C ALA A 149 3.88 13.15 24.54
N ARG A 150 4.03 12.94 23.24
CA ARG A 150 3.08 13.36 22.21
C ARG A 150 2.86 12.23 21.22
N LEU A 151 1.60 11.84 21.04
CA LEU A 151 1.18 11.02 19.93
C LEU A 151 0.77 11.95 18.80
N GLN A 152 1.40 11.77 17.64
CA GLN A 152 1.35 12.72 16.53
C GLN A 152 1.00 12.00 15.23
N LEU A 153 0.42 12.74 14.30
CA LEU A 153 0.13 12.28 12.95
C LEU A 153 0.79 13.20 11.92
N ARG A 154 1.40 12.61 10.90
CA ARG A 154 1.86 13.31 9.69
C ARG A 154 1.17 12.72 8.48
N GLY A 155 0.41 13.56 7.78
CA GLY A 155 -0.26 13.18 6.54
C GLY A 155 0.70 12.97 5.37
N ASP A 156 0.20 12.36 4.30
CA ASP A 156 0.93 12.20 3.05
C ASP A 156 1.40 13.55 2.48
N GLY A 157 2.65 13.63 2.07
CA GLY A 157 3.27 14.87 1.59
C GLY A 157 3.46 15.99 2.64
N ALA A 158 2.99 15.82 3.87
CA ALA A 158 3.20 16.80 4.94
C ALA A 158 4.63 16.75 5.46
N THR A 159 5.22 17.91 5.73
CA THR A 159 6.59 18.03 6.29
C THR A 159 6.60 18.01 7.81
N THR A 160 5.48 18.31 8.47
CA THR A 160 5.38 18.46 9.91
C THR A 160 4.41 17.45 10.53
N TYR A 161 4.74 17.02 11.75
CA TYR A 161 3.83 16.26 12.60
C TYR A 161 2.87 17.21 13.31
N VAL A 162 1.63 16.76 13.46
CA VAL A 162 0.60 17.48 14.21
C VAL A 162 0.20 16.64 15.41
N ASP A 163 0.14 17.28 16.57
CA ASP A 163 -0.21 16.62 17.83
C ASP A 163 -1.66 16.11 17.79
N ARG A 164 -1.84 14.89 18.29
CA ARG A 164 -3.13 14.21 18.45
C ARG A 164 -3.34 13.72 19.87
N ASN A 165 -2.33 13.61 20.70
CA ASN A 165 -2.53 13.47 22.13
C ASN A 165 -1.22 13.87 22.79
N GLN A 166 -1.30 14.40 24.00
CA GLN A 166 -0.10 14.71 24.77
C GLN A 166 -0.34 14.43 26.24
N HIS A 167 0.70 14.02 26.92
CA HIS A 167 0.69 13.86 28.36
C HIS A 167 1.98 14.41 28.95
N ILE A 168 1.86 15.08 30.10
CA ILE A 168 2.99 15.70 30.80
C ILE A 168 3.29 14.87 32.03
N GLN A 169 4.51 14.35 32.09
CA GLN A 169 5.10 13.67 33.22
C GLN A 169 5.84 14.67 34.10
N THR A 170 5.61 14.62 35.41
CA THR A 170 6.32 15.47 36.40
C THR A 170 7.13 14.67 37.43
N GLY A 171 7.08 13.33 37.39
CA GLY A 171 7.79 12.42 38.31
C GLY A 171 8.85 11.56 37.64
N THR A 172 9.63 10.81 38.44
CA THR A 172 10.74 9.96 37.95
C THR A 172 10.28 8.80 37.10
N ASP A 173 9.23 8.09 37.52
CA ASP A 173 8.74 6.88 36.88
C ASP A 173 7.24 6.96 36.69
N GLN A 174 6.81 7.21 35.44
CA GLN A 174 5.39 7.21 35.09
C GLN A 174 5.17 6.52 33.76
N SER A 175 4.03 5.84 33.67
CA SER A 175 3.54 5.21 32.45
C SER A 175 2.34 5.99 31.94
N HIS A 176 2.35 6.29 30.65
CA HIS A 176 1.30 7.04 29.99
C HIS A 176 0.77 6.29 28.79
N THR A 177 -0.55 6.36 28.64
CA THR A 177 -1.24 5.90 27.44
C THR A 177 -1.76 7.12 26.70
N LEU A 178 -1.43 7.18 25.42
CA LEU A 178 -1.86 8.23 24.50
C LEU A 178 -2.73 7.58 23.44
N PHE A 179 -3.78 8.27 23.02
CA PHE A 179 -4.78 7.70 22.12
C PHE A 179 -5.37 8.75 21.18
N PHE A 180 -5.64 8.37 19.94
CA PHE A 180 -6.53 9.12 19.07
C PHE A 180 -7.28 8.21 18.10
N VAL A 181 -8.41 8.72 17.61
CA VAL A 181 -9.14 8.16 16.46
C VAL A 181 -9.32 9.27 15.43
N GLU A 182 -9.06 8.95 14.17
CA GLU A 182 -9.27 9.86 13.04
C GLU A 182 -9.54 9.07 11.76
N THR A 183 -10.27 9.65 10.82
CA THR A 183 -10.42 9.07 9.48
C THR A 183 -9.21 9.33 8.60
N VAL A 184 -8.74 8.30 7.89
CA VAL A 184 -7.74 8.38 6.83
C VAL A 184 -8.42 8.17 5.49
N GLU A 185 -8.26 9.14 4.59
CA GLU A 185 -8.85 9.10 3.26
C GLU A 185 -8.24 8.02 2.37
N ALA A 186 -9.03 7.53 1.41
CA ALA A 186 -8.55 6.57 0.42
C ALA A 186 -7.34 7.12 -0.35
N GLY A 187 -6.38 6.24 -0.62
CA GLY A 187 -5.13 6.56 -1.33
C GLY A 187 -4.12 7.36 -0.52
N LYS A 188 -4.41 7.73 0.74
CA LYS A 188 -3.49 8.51 1.57
C LYS A 188 -2.66 7.61 2.47
N SER A 189 -1.35 7.78 2.43
CA SER A 189 -0.46 7.25 3.45
C SER A 189 -0.37 8.21 4.64
N VAL A 190 -0.17 7.70 5.84
CA VAL A 190 0.06 8.54 7.03
C VAL A 190 1.16 7.97 7.89
N ARG A 191 1.84 8.80 8.67
CA ARG A 191 2.83 8.36 9.64
C ARG A 191 2.38 8.72 11.04
N VAL A 192 2.25 7.71 11.89
CA VAL A 192 1.99 7.89 13.32
C VAL A 192 3.33 7.98 14.03
N GLY A 193 3.50 9.03 14.83
CA GLY A 193 4.72 9.31 15.56
C GLY A 193 4.45 9.37 17.06
N LEU A 194 5.37 8.82 17.84
CA LEU A 194 5.49 9.10 19.27
C LEU A 194 6.72 9.99 19.44
N ALA A 195 6.50 11.20 19.94
CA ALA A 195 7.55 12.17 20.21
C ALA A 195 7.62 12.54 21.68
N VAL A 196 8.78 12.98 22.11
CA VAL A 196 9.01 13.48 23.48
C VAL A 196 9.76 14.80 23.45
N ASP A 197 9.45 15.69 24.39
CA ASP A 197 10.17 16.94 24.60
C ASP A 197 10.20 17.33 26.08
N ILE A 198 11.19 18.12 26.46
CA ILE A 198 11.26 18.68 27.80
C ILE A 198 10.23 19.79 27.93
N TYR A 199 9.33 19.64 28.90
CA TYR A 199 8.32 20.62 29.26
C TYR A 199 8.81 21.47 30.44
N GLY A 200 8.88 22.80 30.25
CA GLY A 200 9.43 23.72 31.25
C GLY A 200 10.96 23.77 31.23
N THR A 201 11.57 24.37 32.26
CA THR A 201 13.02 24.60 32.32
C THR A 201 13.75 23.34 32.74
N ALA A 202 14.82 22.96 32.04
CA ALA A 202 15.67 21.84 32.44
C ALA A 202 17.11 22.28 32.59
N THR A 203 17.75 21.71 33.60
CA THR A 203 19.10 22.08 34.05
C THR A 203 20.16 21.04 33.65
N SER A 204 19.76 19.86 33.17
CA SER A 204 20.61 18.70 32.87
C SER A 204 20.05 17.86 31.71
N ALA A 205 20.89 17.06 31.05
CA ALA A 205 20.45 16.05 30.09
C ALA A 205 19.71 14.91 30.79
N LYS A 206 18.65 14.39 30.16
CA LYS A 206 17.84 13.31 30.70
C LYS A 206 17.91 12.07 29.81
N SER A 207 18.03 10.89 30.42
CA SER A 207 17.92 9.62 29.71
C SER A 207 16.57 8.98 29.94
N ILE A 208 15.90 8.59 28.86
CA ILE A 208 14.71 7.73 28.89
C ILE A 208 15.22 6.30 29.05
N GLN A 209 15.03 5.74 30.25
CA GLN A 209 15.29 4.33 30.45
C GLN A 209 14.14 3.50 29.89
N THR A 210 14.47 2.43 29.15
CA THR A 210 13.55 1.37 28.79
C THR A 210 13.23 0.55 30.04
N GLN A 211 12.33 1.05 30.90
CA GLN A 211 11.75 0.22 31.95
C GLN A 211 10.37 -0.30 31.50
N GLU A 212 10.34 -1.62 31.26
CA GLU A 212 9.23 -2.57 31.04
C GLU A 212 8.08 -2.25 30.07
N VAL A 213 7.91 -1.01 29.61
CA VAL A 213 6.93 -0.65 28.58
C VAL A 213 7.65 0.10 27.47
N ASP A 214 8.25 -0.68 26.57
CA ASP A 214 8.79 -0.20 25.31
C ASP A 214 7.81 0.81 24.67
N PRO A 215 8.29 1.94 24.11
CA PRO A 215 7.44 2.82 23.30
C PRO A 215 6.80 1.99 22.19
N ARG A 216 5.50 1.71 22.36
CA ARG A 216 4.72 0.91 21.43
C ARG A 216 3.71 1.79 20.75
N ILE A 217 3.68 1.71 19.42
CA ILE A 217 2.57 2.25 18.64
C ILE A 217 1.78 1.06 18.17
N TYR A 218 0.50 1.07 18.49
CA TYR A 218 -0.41 0.09 17.98
C TYR A 218 -1.52 0.79 17.22
N LEU A 219 -1.84 0.20 16.07
CA LEU A 219 -2.77 0.78 15.12
C LEU A 219 -3.77 -0.26 14.73
N ILE A 220 -5.02 0.17 14.61
CA ILE A 220 -6.08 -0.59 13.97
C ILE A 220 -6.62 0.32 12.87
N ALA A 221 -6.77 -0.19 11.65
CA ALA A 221 -7.59 0.50 10.67
C ALA A 221 -8.76 -0.34 10.20
N LEU A 222 -9.94 0.24 10.38
CA LEU A 222 -11.23 -0.36 10.09
C LEU A 222 -11.81 0.29 8.85
N PRO A 223 -12.52 -0.45 7.97
CA PRO A 223 -13.30 0.17 6.91
C PRO A 223 -14.24 1.23 7.47
N TRP A 224 -14.35 2.37 6.81
CA TRP A 224 -15.19 3.47 7.30
C TRP A 224 -15.95 4.16 6.19
N THR A 225 -17.28 4.07 6.25
CA THR A 225 -18.22 4.72 5.33
C THR A 225 -18.96 5.89 5.97
N GLY A 226 -18.73 6.13 7.26
CA GLY A 226 -19.36 7.21 8.02
C GLY A 226 -18.79 8.59 7.68
N SER A 227 -19.32 9.60 8.37
CA SER A 227 -18.79 10.96 8.32
C SER A 227 -17.33 11.01 8.74
N THR A 228 -16.59 12.02 8.26
CA THR A 228 -15.24 12.30 8.73
C THR A 228 -15.26 12.41 10.26
N VAL A 229 -14.42 11.63 10.92
CA VAL A 229 -14.21 11.73 12.36
C VAL A 229 -13.04 12.70 12.53
N PRO A 230 -13.29 13.97 12.90
CA PRO A 230 -12.21 14.87 13.24
C PRO A 230 -11.49 14.32 14.47
N TYR A 231 -10.22 14.70 14.63
CA TYR A 231 -9.44 14.33 15.80
C TYR A 231 -10.25 14.52 17.11
N LEU A 232 -10.45 13.42 17.84
CA LEU A 232 -11.03 13.42 19.19
C LEU A 232 -9.90 13.26 20.22
N PRO A 233 -9.53 14.33 20.97
CA PRO A 233 -8.82 14.16 22.23
C PRO A 233 -9.76 13.42 23.17
N ILE A 234 -9.44 12.18 23.53
CA ILE A 234 -10.03 11.60 24.74
C ILE A 234 -9.23 12.17 25.91
N ILE A 235 -9.90 13.00 26.71
CA ILE A 235 -9.38 13.67 27.91
C ILE A 235 -9.36 12.66 29.06
#